data_AF-A0A842JKE0-F1
#
_entry.id   AF-A0A842JKE0-F1
#
_cell.length_a   1.000
_cell.length_b   1.000
_cell.length_c   1.000
_cell.angle_alpha   90.00
_cell.angle_beta   90.00
_cell.angle_gamma   90.00
#
_symmetry.space_group_name_H-M   'P 1'
#
loop_
_entity.id
_entity.type
_entity.pdbx_description
1 polymer ?
#
loop_
_entity_poly.entity_id
_entity_poly.type
_entity_poly.pdbx_seq_one_letter_code
_entity_poly.pdbx_strand_id
1 'polypeptide(L)'
;MEGKRRTKRWPVVVGVVVVVVACAGAGFWAWHEQPSFCNAICHEPMDNYVDGYFEDATLMANAHEQAGTTCLDCHEAKLSEQVAEGLSWVRGDFSVDEAGNLSTVGVRADAKMCTRAGCHDFDEVAAATENWGGEPGVNPHASHQGTAIDCSNCHGAHETSYMYCNACHDYEVPDGWESPR
;
A
#
# COMPACT_ATOMS: atom_id res chain seq x y z
N MET A 1 0.25 53.20 -47.65
CA MET A 1 0.01 53.03 -46.20
C MET A 1 0.35 51.60 -45.86
N GLU A 2 1.43 51.44 -45.09
CA GLU A 2 2.06 50.16 -44.73
C GLU A 2 1.03 49.17 -44.15
N GLY A 3 0.85 48.04 -44.81
CA GLY A 3 -0.05 46.98 -44.36
C GLY A 3 0.51 46.32 -43.11
N LYS A 4 0.02 46.71 -41.93
CA LYS A 4 0.38 46.09 -40.65
C LYS A 4 -0.03 44.62 -40.69
N ARG A 5 0.90 43.71 -41.04
CA ARG A 5 0.71 42.26 -40.98
C ARG A 5 0.30 41.91 -39.56
N ARG A 6 -0.99 41.62 -39.32
CA ARG A 6 -1.47 41.07 -38.05
C ARG A 6 -0.72 39.76 -37.85
N THR A 7 0.27 39.74 -36.97
CA THR A 7 0.94 38.51 -36.54
C THR A 7 -0.15 37.59 -35.98
N LYS A 8 -0.46 36.49 -36.66
CA LYS A 8 -1.43 35.52 -36.16
C LYS A 8 -0.89 34.97 -34.84
N ARG A 9 -1.52 35.33 -33.72
CA ARG A 9 -1.13 34.87 -32.37
C ARG A 9 -1.51 33.40 -32.12
N TRP A 10 -2.28 32.79 -33.03
CA TRP A 10 -2.77 31.42 -32.90
C TRP A 10 -1.68 30.34 -32.70
N PRO A 11 -0.52 30.37 -33.39
CA PRO A 11 0.55 29.41 -33.12
C PRO A 11 1.12 29.54 -31.69
N VAL A 12 1.18 30.76 -31.15
CA VAL A 12 1.59 30.99 -29.75
C VAL A 12 0.55 30.44 -28.79
N VAL A 13 -0.74 30.67 -29.06
CA VAL A 13 -1.83 30.12 -28.25
C VAL A 13 -1.80 28.60 -28.26
N VAL A 14 -1.67 27.96 -29.43
CA VAL A 14 -1.55 26.50 -29.55
C VAL A 14 -0.32 25.99 -28.80
N GLY A 15 0.83 26.66 -28.95
CA GLY A 15 2.05 26.31 -28.22
C GLY A 15 1.86 26.37 -26.70
N VAL A 16 1.23 27.43 -26.19
CA VAL A 16 0.92 27.58 -24.76
C VAL A 16 -0.04 26.49 -24.29
N VAL A 17 -1.10 26.19 -25.04
CA VAL A 17 -2.05 25.13 -24.69
C VAL A 17 -1.36 23.78 -24.61
N VAL A 18 -0.50 23.44 -25.58
CA VAL A 18 0.26 22.18 -25.56
C VAL A 18 1.15 22.08 -24.32
N VAL A 19 1.86 23.16 -23.97
CA VAL A 19 2.72 23.19 -22.77
C VAL A 19 1.89 23.02 -21.50
N VAL A 20 0.77 23.73 -21.38
CA VAL A 20 -0.11 23.63 -20.19
C VAL A 20 -0.64 22.21 -20.03
N VAL A 21 -1.10 21.58 -21.11
CA VAL A 21 -1.60 20.19 -21.07
C VAL A 21 -0.48 19.22 -20.68
N ALA A 22 0.74 19.40 -21.21
CA ALA A 22 1.87 18.56 -20.85
C ALA A 22 2.24 18.70 -19.36
N CYS A 23 2.30 19.92 -18.84
CA CYS A 23 2.57 20.17 -17.42
C CYS A 23 1.47 19.59 -16.52
N ALA A 24 0.20 19.77 -16.90
CA ALA A 24 -0.93 19.22 -16.15
C ALA A 24 -0.91 17.68 -16.15
N GLY A 25 -0.62 17.05 -17.29
CA GLY A 25 -0.51 15.60 -17.40
C GLY A 25 0.62 15.03 -16.55
N ALA A 26 1.80 15.65 -16.56
CA ALA A 26 2.93 15.23 -15.73
C ALA A 26 2.64 15.41 -14.23
N GLY A 27 2.04 16.54 -13.84
CA GLY A 27 1.65 16.80 -12.46
C GLY A 27 0.57 15.83 -11.96
N PHE A 28 -0.41 15.53 -12.82
CA PHE A 28 -1.45 14.54 -12.52
C PHE A 28 -0.86 13.15 -12.36
N TRP A 29 0.06 12.73 -13.25
CA TRP A 29 0.72 11.44 -13.16
C TRP A 29 1.52 11.28 -11.86
N ALA A 30 2.31 12.30 -11.51
CA ALA A 30 3.08 12.30 -10.27
C ALA A 30 2.18 12.28 -9.03
N TRP A 31 1.04 12.97 -9.06
CA TRP A 31 0.06 12.95 -7.97
C TRP A 31 -0.68 11.62 -7.87
N HIS A 32 -1.04 11.00 -9.00
CA HIS A 32 -1.71 9.70 -9.06
C HIS A 32 -0.92 8.58 -8.37
N GLU A 33 0.42 8.67 -8.38
CA GLU A 33 1.29 7.71 -7.70
C GLU A 33 1.42 7.97 -6.17
N GLN A 34 0.81 9.03 -5.63
CA GLN A 34 0.88 9.35 -4.20
C GLN A 34 -0.30 8.78 -3.41
N PRO A 35 -0.10 8.38 -2.14
CA PRO A 35 -1.18 7.90 -1.26
C PRO A 35 -2.38 8.86 -1.17
N SER A 36 -2.13 10.17 -1.20
CA SER A 36 -3.17 11.21 -1.15
C SER A 36 -4.18 11.13 -2.31
N PHE A 37 -3.80 10.59 -3.47
CA PHE A 37 -4.71 10.42 -4.61
C PHE A 37 -5.81 9.40 -4.28
N CYS A 38 -5.45 8.32 -3.59
CA CYS A 38 -6.35 7.22 -3.26
C CYS A 38 -7.55 7.72 -2.43
N ASN A 39 -7.31 8.53 -1.40
CA ASN A 39 -8.38 9.14 -0.60
C ASN A 39 -9.07 10.30 -1.37
N ALA A 40 -8.32 11.19 -2.03
CA ALA A 40 -8.93 12.35 -2.69
C ALA A 40 -9.90 12.00 -3.84
N ILE A 41 -9.66 10.89 -4.55
CA ILE A 41 -10.52 10.43 -5.65
C ILE A 41 -11.49 9.36 -5.18
N CYS A 42 -10.99 8.31 -4.52
CA CYS A 42 -11.79 7.16 -4.07
C CYS A 42 -12.18 7.28 -2.59
N HIS A 43 -12.43 8.50 -2.12
CA HIS A 43 -12.96 8.75 -0.77
C HIS A 43 -14.13 7.81 -0.52
N GLU A 44 -14.10 7.15 0.62
CA GLU A 44 -14.88 5.95 0.93
C GLU A 44 -14.84 4.86 -0.17
N PRO A 45 -14.21 3.69 0.09
CA PRO A 45 -13.77 3.16 1.38
C PRO A 45 -12.29 3.44 1.69
N MET A 46 -11.61 4.31 0.93
CA MET A 46 -10.15 4.44 1.00
C MET A 46 -9.65 5.25 2.19
N ASP A 47 -10.52 6.04 2.83
CA ASP A 47 -10.13 7.02 3.86
C ASP A 47 -9.42 6.36 5.04
N ASN A 48 -10.00 5.30 5.61
CA ASN A 48 -9.41 4.56 6.72
C ASN A 48 -8.01 4.00 6.42
N TYR A 49 -7.80 3.52 5.20
CA TYR A 49 -6.51 2.93 4.80
C TYR A 49 -5.42 4.00 4.67
N VAL A 50 -5.78 5.16 4.13
CA VAL A 50 -4.84 6.29 3.99
C VAL A 50 -4.55 6.91 5.36
N ASP A 51 -5.56 7.06 6.22
CA ASP A 51 -5.38 7.57 7.57
C ASP A 51 -4.51 6.61 8.39
N GLY A 52 -4.81 5.31 8.38
CA GLY A 52 -3.99 4.31 9.06
C GLY A 52 -2.54 4.26 8.53
N TYR A 53 -2.35 4.42 7.22
CA TYR A 53 -1.02 4.49 6.60
C TYR A 53 -0.20 5.68 7.12
N PHE A 54 -0.80 6.85 7.37
CA PHE A 54 -0.06 8.02 7.87
C PHE A 54 0.01 8.11 9.40
N GLU A 55 -1.01 7.64 10.12
CA GLU A 55 -1.22 8.01 11.52
C GLU A 55 -1.16 6.84 12.51
N ASP A 56 -1.34 5.59 12.06
CA ASP A 56 -1.42 4.44 12.96
C ASP A 56 -0.10 3.65 13.02
N ALA A 57 0.73 4.00 14.01
CA ALA A 57 2.01 3.35 14.28
C ALA A 57 1.92 1.85 14.63
N THR A 58 0.72 1.31 14.87
CA THR A 58 0.52 -0.13 15.11
C THR A 58 0.40 -0.93 13.82
N LEU A 59 0.13 -0.27 12.68
CA LEU A 59 -0.06 -0.92 11.40
C LEU A 59 1.25 -1.09 10.63
N MET A 60 1.42 -2.24 9.97
CA MET A 60 2.58 -2.46 9.09
C MET A 60 2.63 -1.44 7.94
N ALA A 61 1.48 -1.00 7.42
CA ALA A 61 1.42 0.03 6.37
C ALA A 61 2.08 1.34 6.82
N ASN A 62 1.92 1.74 8.08
CA ASN A 62 2.58 2.94 8.62
C ASN A 62 4.09 2.76 8.77
N ALA A 63 4.55 1.58 9.21
CA ALA A 63 5.98 1.29 9.22
C ALA A 63 6.61 1.38 7.82
N HIS A 64 5.85 1.00 6.78
CA HIS A 64 6.26 1.11 5.38
C HIS A 64 6.22 2.57 4.87
N GLU A 65 5.24 3.36 5.31
CA GLU A 65 5.22 4.82 5.08
C GLU A 65 6.51 5.47 5.57
N GLN A 66 6.90 5.16 6.82
CA GLN A 66 8.11 5.70 7.44
C GLN A 66 9.39 5.25 6.71
N ALA A 67 9.34 4.11 6.03
CA ALA A 67 10.41 3.60 5.16
C ALA A 67 10.37 4.18 3.73
N GLY A 68 9.44 5.09 3.42
CA GLY A 68 9.27 5.71 2.11
C GLY A 68 8.60 4.82 1.06
N THR A 69 7.90 3.77 1.48
CA THR A 69 7.15 2.87 0.59
C THR A 69 5.74 3.40 0.40
N THR A 70 5.26 3.47 -0.83
CA THR A 70 3.92 3.99 -1.16
C THR A 70 2.87 2.88 -1.34
N CYS A 71 1.59 3.25 -1.45
CA CYS A 71 0.52 2.27 -1.68
C CYS A 71 0.78 1.40 -2.91
N LEU A 72 1.25 1.99 -4.02
CA LEU A 72 1.43 1.30 -5.30
C LEU A 72 2.68 0.41 -5.36
N ASP A 73 3.59 0.53 -4.37
CA ASP A 73 4.68 -0.43 -4.20
C ASP A 73 4.17 -1.82 -3.78
N CYS A 74 2.99 -1.85 -3.17
CA CYS A 74 2.32 -3.05 -2.69
C CYS A 74 1.07 -3.40 -3.51
N HIS A 75 0.31 -2.38 -3.94
CA HIS A 75 -0.90 -2.48 -4.74
C HIS A 75 -0.59 -2.16 -6.21
N GLU A 76 -0.20 -3.18 -6.98
CA GLU A 76 0.07 -2.98 -8.40
C GLU A 76 -1.17 -2.43 -9.13
N ALA A 77 -1.04 -1.21 -9.66
CA ALA A 77 -2.13 -0.54 -10.36
C ALA A 77 -2.32 -1.12 -11.78
N LYS A 78 -3.07 -2.21 -11.92
CA LYS A 78 -3.42 -2.73 -13.25
C LYS A 78 -4.60 -1.96 -13.81
N LEU A 79 -4.46 -1.46 -15.03
CA LEU A 79 -5.49 -0.65 -15.69
C LEU A 79 -6.89 -1.31 -15.71
N SER A 80 -6.97 -2.63 -15.87
CA SER A 80 -8.25 -3.36 -15.85
C SER A 80 -8.90 -3.38 -14.46
N GLU A 81 -8.09 -3.46 -13.41
CA GLU A 81 -8.54 -3.46 -12.02
C GLU A 81 -8.97 -2.04 -11.62
N GLN A 82 -8.17 -1.03 -11.95
CA GLN A 82 -8.52 0.38 -11.70
C GLN A 82 -9.83 0.82 -12.40
N VAL A 83 -10.12 0.32 -13.61
CA VAL A 83 -11.39 0.59 -14.29
C VAL A 83 -12.56 -0.07 -13.56
N ALA A 84 -12.40 -1.30 -13.08
CA ALA A 84 -13.42 -2.00 -12.31
C ALA A 84 -13.68 -1.30 -10.97
N GLU A 85 -12.61 -0.96 -10.24
CA GLU A 85 -12.66 -0.21 -8.98
C GLU A 85 -13.35 1.14 -9.14
N GLY A 86 -12.97 1.93 -10.16
CA GLY A 86 -13.60 3.21 -10.43
C GLY A 86 -15.09 3.09 -10.78
N LEU A 87 -15.49 2.04 -11.51
CA LEU A 87 -16.90 1.76 -11.79
C LEU A 87 -17.66 1.34 -10.53
N SER A 88 -17.08 0.50 -9.68
CA SER A 88 -17.67 0.10 -8.40
C SER A 88 -17.83 1.32 -7.49
N TRP A 89 -16.81 2.17 -7.39
CA TRP A 89 -16.87 3.40 -6.60
C TRP A 89 -17.98 4.36 -7.09
N VAL A 90 -18.06 4.65 -8.40
CA VAL A 90 -19.13 5.49 -8.97
C VAL A 90 -20.53 4.92 -8.70
N ARG A 91 -20.66 3.59 -8.63
CA ARG A 91 -21.92 2.90 -8.39
C ARG A 91 -22.23 2.72 -6.89
N GLY A 92 -21.27 2.95 -6.00
CA GLY A 92 -21.35 2.55 -4.59
C GLY A 92 -21.43 1.04 -4.40
N ASP A 93 -20.88 0.27 -5.33
CA ASP A 93 -20.92 -1.21 -5.33
C ASP A 93 -19.68 -1.78 -4.63
N PHE A 94 -19.57 -1.46 -3.35
CA PHE A 94 -18.56 -1.98 -2.42
C PHE A 94 -19.18 -2.22 -1.05
N SER A 95 -18.69 -3.23 -0.35
CA SER A 95 -19.16 -3.57 1.00
C SER A 95 -18.09 -3.24 2.02
N VAL A 96 -18.47 -2.52 3.06
CA VAL A 96 -17.62 -2.18 4.19
C VAL A 96 -18.13 -2.81 5.48
N ASP A 97 -17.24 -3.01 6.45
CA ASP A 97 -17.58 -3.42 7.81
C ASP A 97 -18.06 -2.23 8.66
N GLU A 98 -18.33 -2.45 9.95
CA GLU A 98 -18.77 -1.36 10.85
C GLU A 98 -17.70 -0.30 11.08
N ALA A 99 -16.42 -0.61 10.84
CA ALA A 99 -15.31 0.33 10.94
C ALA A 99 -15.11 1.13 9.64
N GLY A 100 -15.78 0.78 8.54
CA GLY A 100 -15.64 1.41 7.23
C GLY A 100 -14.56 0.79 6.34
N ASN A 101 -13.98 -0.34 6.74
CA ASN A 101 -12.99 -1.07 5.95
C ASN A 101 -13.69 -1.97 4.93
N LEU A 102 -13.07 -2.20 3.77
CA LEU A 102 -13.55 -3.16 2.78
C LEU A 102 -13.72 -4.55 3.40
N SER A 103 -14.91 -5.13 3.27
CA SER A 103 -15.22 -6.44 3.85
C SER A 103 -14.59 -7.62 3.09
N THR A 104 -13.96 -7.36 1.94
CA THR A 104 -13.16 -8.34 1.20
C THR A 104 -11.88 -7.68 0.74
N VAL A 105 -10.75 -8.19 1.24
CA VAL A 105 -9.41 -7.75 0.83
C VAL A 105 -8.90 -8.73 -0.23
N GLY A 106 -8.67 -8.23 -1.45
CA GLY A 106 -8.27 -9.06 -2.60
C GLY A 106 -6.77 -9.33 -2.71
N VAL A 107 -5.94 -8.63 -1.93
CA VAL A 107 -4.48 -8.73 -1.97
C VAL A 107 -4.00 -9.57 -0.79
N ARG A 108 -3.32 -10.68 -1.08
CA ARG A 108 -2.58 -11.42 -0.06
C ARG A 108 -1.13 -10.96 -0.09
N ALA A 109 -0.62 -10.52 1.07
CA ALA A 109 0.81 -10.29 1.25
C ALA A 109 1.50 -11.66 1.41
N ASP A 110 1.94 -12.20 0.28
CA ASP A 110 2.72 -13.43 0.19
C ASP A 110 4.22 -13.13 0.13
N ALA A 111 5.05 -14.18 0.21
CA ALA A 111 6.50 -14.02 0.13
C ALA A 111 6.94 -13.33 -1.17
N LYS A 112 6.29 -13.60 -2.30
CA LYS A 112 6.66 -13.00 -3.60
C LYS A 112 6.52 -11.48 -3.59
N MET A 113 5.49 -10.97 -2.95
CA MET A 113 5.26 -9.54 -2.78
C MET A 113 6.31 -8.90 -1.85
N CYS A 114 6.54 -9.49 -0.69
CA CYS A 114 7.41 -8.93 0.34
C CYS A 114 8.92 -9.06 0.02
N THR A 115 9.31 -10.12 -0.70
CA THR A 115 10.73 -10.40 -1.03
C THR A 115 11.11 -9.97 -2.44
N ARG A 116 10.40 -9.00 -3.03
CA ARG A 116 10.84 -8.37 -4.28
C ARG A 116 12.19 -7.70 -4.09
N ALA A 117 12.97 -7.60 -5.17
CA ALA A 117 14.28 -6.96 -5.13
C ALA A 117 14.18 -5.52 -4.56
N GLY A 118 14.98 -5.24 -3.53
CA GLY A 118 14.98 -3.95 -2.83
C GLY A 118 14.06 -3.85 -1.61
N CYS A 119 13.32 -4.92 -1.27
CA CYS A 119 12.52 -5.02 -0.04
C CYS A 119 13.16 -5.98 0.97
N HIS A 120 12.54 -7.12 1.27
CA HIS A 120 13.02 -8.06 2.29
C HIS A 120 13.77 -9.25 1.67
N ASP A 121 14.95 -9.56 2.19
CA ASP A 121 15.60 -10.85 1.95
C ASP A 121 15.17 -11.83 3.04
N PHE A 122 14.62 -12.98 2.66
CA PHE A 122 14.05 -13.92 3.63
C PHE A 122 15.11 -14.57 4.52
N ASP A 123 16.31 -14.82 3.99
CA ASP A 123 17.41 -15.40 4.77
C ASP A 123 17.91 -14.38 5.80
N GLU A 124 18.01 -13.10 5.44
CA GLU A 124 18.33 -12.03 6.38
C GLU A 124 17.25 -11.83 7.45
N VAL A 125 15.97 -11.88 7.07
CA VAL A 125 14.85 -11.80 8.01
C VAL A 125 14.89 -12.97 9.00
N ALA A 126 15.07 -14.19 8.52
CA ALA A 126 15.17 -15.36 9.38
C ALA A 126 16.39 -15.29 10.31
N ALA A 127 17.55 -14.84 9.82
CA ALA A 127 18.73 -14.66 10.65
C ALA A 127 18.53 -13.57 11.73
N ALA A 128 17.84 -12.47 11.40
CA ALA A 128 17.58 -11.37 12.32
C ALA A 128 16.63 -11.76 13.47
N THR A 129 15.79 -12.77 13.27
CA THR A 129 14.83 -13.25 14.29
C THR A 129 15.24 -14.57 14.92
N GLU A 130 16.52 -14.96 14.81
CA GLU A 130 17.05 -16.13 15.51
C GLU A 130 17.02 -15.92 17.03
N ASN A 131 16.61 -16.96 17.75
CA ASN A 131 16.48 -16.95 19.21
C ASN A 131 15.50 -15.88 19.71
N TRP A 132 14.34 -15.82 19.07
CA TRP A 132 13.28 -14.86 19.35
C TRP A 132 12.93 -14.83 20.84
N GLY A 133 12.77 -13.64 21.41
CA GLY A 133 12.55 -13.42 22.84
C GLY A 133 13.65 -13.95 23.76
N GLY A 134 14.85 -14.17 23.24
CA GLY A 134 15.97 -14.75 23.97
C GLY A 134 15.90 -16.27 24.15
N GLU A 135 14.95 -16.96 23.49
CA GLU A 135 14.78 -18.40 23.58
C GLU A 135 15.60 -19.14 22.51
N PRO A 136 16.59 -19.97 22.90
CA PRO A 136 17.43 -20.66 21.92
C PRO A 136 16.64 -21.56 20.96
N GLY A 137 16.81 -21.32 19.66
CA GLY A 137 16.17 -22.11 18.59
C GLY A 137 14.73 -21.71 18.25
N VAL A 138 14.13 -20.73 18.93
CA VAL A 138 12.83 -20.18 18.55
C VAL A 138 13.03 -19.14 17.46
N ASN A 139 12.29 -19.27 16.36
CA ASN A 139 12.34 -18.32 15.24
C ASN A 139 11.00 -18.30 14.49
N PRO A 140 10.25 -17.17 14.51
CA PRO A 140 8.96 -17.07 13.82
C PRO A 140 9.07 -17.24 12.30
N HIS A 141 10.23 -16.93 11.71
CA HIS A 141 10.49 -17.05 10.26
C HIS A 141 11.18 -18.38 9.88
N ALA A 142 11.50 -19.23 10.85
CA ALA A 142 12.07 -20.56 10.63
C ALA A 142 11.39 -21.61 11.53
N SER A 143 10.06 -21.69 11.44
CA SER A 143 9.25 -22.58 12.28
C SER A 143 9.00 -23.95 11.65
N HIS A 144 8.50 -24.89 12.47
CA HIS A 144 8.09 -26.22 12.00
C HIS A 144 6.89 -26.22 11.04
N GLN A 145 6.20 -25.08 10.88
CA GLN A 145 5.13 -24.92 9.90
C GLN A 145 5.68 -24.69 8.48
N GLY A 146 6.95 -24.30 8.36
CA GLY A 146 7.62 -24.08 7.08
C GLY A 146 6.85 -23.11 6.19
N THR A 147 6.76 -23.43 4.89
CA THR A 147 6.13 -22.58 3.86
C THR A 147 4.60 -22.66 3.83
N ALA A 148 3.97 -23.32 4.81
CA ALA A 148 2.51 -23.37 4.90
C ALA A 148 1.91 -22.07 5.46
N ILE A 149 2.74 -21.18 5.98
CA ILE A 149 2.38 -19.87 6.52
C ILE A 149 2.97 -18.80 5.61
N ASP A 150 2.13 -17.87 5.15
CA ASP A 150 2.51 -16.68 4.42
C ASP A 150 2.72 -15.49 5.38
N CYS A 151 3.40 -14.44 4.92
CA CYS A 151 3.68 -13.24 5.70
C CYS A 151 2.41 -12.64 6.33
N SER A 152 1.33 -12.57 5.54
CA SER A 152 0.01 -12.07 5.97
C SER A 152 -0.68 -12.88 7.08
N ASN A 153 -0.22 -14.09 7.40
CA ASN A 153 -0.78 -14.82 8.55
C ASN A 153 -0.40 -14.20 9.90
N CYS A 154 0.70 -13.43 9.94
CA CYS A 154 1.20 -12.76 11.14
C CYS A 154 1.20 -11.24 10.97
N HIS A 155 1.66 -10.74 9.82
CA HIS A 155 1.83 -9.32 9.55
C HIS A 155 0.55 -8.71 8.96
N GLY A 156 -0.20 -7.98 9.79
CA GLY A 156 -1.38 -7.22 9.38
C GLY A 156 -0.99 -5.89 8.73
N ALA A 157 -1.27 -5.75 7.42
CA ALA A 157 -0.98 -4.53 6.66
C ALA A 157 -1.81 -3.33 7.12
N HIS A 158 -3.12 -3.56 7.18
CA HIS A 158 -4.15 -2.56 7.50
C HIS A 158 -5.00 -3.00 8.70
N GLU A 159 -4.47 -3.94 9.48
CA GLU A 159 -5.09 -4.46 10.69
C GLU A 159 -3.99 -4.83 11.70
N THR A 160 -4.38 -5.12 12.93
CA THR A 160 -3.47 -5.58 13.98
C THR A 160 -2.66 -6.79 13.52
N SER A 161 -1.36 -6.76 13.76
CA SER A 161 -0.50 -7.92 13.53
C SER A 161 -0.56 -8.89 14.72
N TYR A 162 -0.43 -10.19 14.44
CA TYR A 162 -0.57 -11.22 15.45
C TYR A 162 0.65 -12.13 15.52
N MET A 163 1.07 -12.46 16.75
CA MET A 163 2.04 -13.54 16.97
C MET A 163 1.35 -14.89 16.77
N TYR A 164 1.14 -15.29 15.51
CA TYR A 164 0.37 -16.48 15.11
C TYR A 164 0.75 -17.74 15.90
N CYS A 165 2.03 -17.91 16.21
CA CYS A 165 2.55 -19.03 16.99
C CYS A 165 1.89 -19.16 18.38
N ASN A 166 1.45 -18.05 18.97
CA ASN A 166 0.81 -18.01 20.29
C ASN A 166 -0.62 -18.58 20.30
N ALA A 167 -1.15 -19.01 19.15
CA ALA A 167 -2.31 -19.91 19.15
C ALA A 167 -2.04 -21.24 19.87
N CYS A 168 -0.76 -21.67 19.92
CA CYS A 168 -0.34 -22.91 20.58
C CYS A 168 0.82 -22.72 21.58
N HIS A 169 1.53 -21.60 21.50
CA HIS A 169 2.72 -21.29 22.29
C HIS A 169 2.52 -20.04 23.15
N ASP A 170 3.55 -19.66 23.90
CA ASP A 170 3.58 -18.44 24.71
C ASP A 170 4.94 -17.75 24.51
N TYR A 171 5.14 -17.20 23.31
CA TYR A 171 6.35 -16.47 22.93
C TYR A 171 6.16 -14.97 23.10
N GLU A 172 7.28 -14.24 23.20
CA GLU A 172 7.29 -12.77 23.24
C GLU A 172 6.53 -12.17 22.04
N VAL A 173 5.62 -11.26 22.33
CA VAL A 173 4.80 -10.55 21.34
C VAL A 173 5.46 -9.19 21.07
N PRO A 174 5.73 -8.81 19.80
CA PRO A 174 6.24 -7.49 19.48
C PRO A 174 5.35 -6.36 20.00
N ASP A 175 5.93 -5.20 20.26
CA ASP A 175 5.15 -3.99 20.60
C ASP A 175 4.12 -3.68 19.51
N GLY A 176 2.88 -3.40 19.92
CA GLY A 176 1.76 -3.10 19.01
C GLY A 176 1.12 -4.34 18.36
N TRP A 177 1.63 -5.55 18.64
CA TRP A 177 1.04 -6.80 18.17
C TRP A 177 0.17 -7.45 19.25
N GLU A 178 -0.70 -8.37 18.81
CA GLU A 178 -1.53 -9.16 19.70
C GLU A 178 -1.21 -10.67 19.61
N SER A 179 -1.60 -11.44 20.63
CA SER A 179 -1.67 -12.91 20.50
C SER A 179 -3.05 -13.31 19.97
N PRO A 180 -3.14 -14.31 19.08
CA PRO A 180 -4.41 -14.90 18.69
C PRO A 180 -5.17 -15.38 19.93
N ARG A 181 -6.48 -15.09 20.00
CA ARG A 181 -7.36 -15.57 21.09
C ARG A 181 -7.90 -16.96 20.83
#